data_AF-A0A7V5RI03-F1
#
_entry.id   AF-A0A7V5RI03-F1
#
_cell.length_a   1.000
_cell.length_b   1.000
_cell.length_c   1.000
_cell.angle_alpha   90.00
_cell.angle_beta   90.00
_cell.angle_gamma   90.00
#
_symmetry.space_group_name_H-M   'P 1'
#
loop_
_entity.id
_entity.type
_entity.pdbx_description
1 polymer ?
#
loop_
_entity_poly.entity_id
_entity_poly.type
_entity_poly.pdbx_seq_one_letter_code
_entity_poly.pdbx_strand_id
1 'polypeptide(L)' 'GDFFARARDLPPVQRGDILAVLSAGAYGFSISSNYNARPRPAELLISGEGVQVVREREAIEAIWS' A
#
# COMPACT_ATOMS: atom_id res chain seq x y z
N GLY A 1 -15.32 10.25 0.78
CA GLY A 1 -15.49 9.09 -0.12
C GLY A 1 -14.30 8.15 -0.11
N ASP A 2 -13.16 8.55 0.47
CA ASP A 2 -11.94 7.74 0.57
C ASP A 2 -11.90 7.02 1.93
N PHE A 3 -12.06 5.69 1.93
CA PHE A 3 -12.05 4.85 3.12
C PHE A 3 -11.54 3.44 2.76
N PHE A 4 -10.74 2.83 3.63
CA PHE A 4 -10.42 1.40 3.52
C PHE A 4 -11.53 0.51 4.07
N ALA A 5 -12.17 0.95 5.17
CA ALA A 5 -13.17 0.19 5.90
C ALA A 5 -14.16 1.14 6.59
N ARG A 6 -15.38 0.65 6.82
CA ARG A 6 -16.41 1.31 7.61
C ARG A 6 -16.94 0.32 8.65
N ALA A 7 -17.35 0.86 9.81
CA ALA A 7 -17.92 0.11 10.94
C ALA A 7 -17.13 -1.16 11.24
N ARG A 8 -15.86 -1.01 11.62
CA ARG A 8 -14.97 -2.14 11.91
C ARG A 8 -14.54 -2.10 13.36
N ASP A 9 -14.67 -3.25 14.02
CA ASP A 9 -14.12 -3.44 15.35
C ASP A 9 -12.60 -3.59 15.23
N LEU A 10 -11.88 -2.73 15.94
CA LEU A 10 -10.43 -2.75 16.05
C LEU A 10 -10.06 -2.54 17.52
N PRO A 11 -8.95 -3.12 17.99
CA PRO A 11 -8.37 -2.71 19.26
C PRO A 11 -8.01 -1.21 19.22
N PRO A 12 -7.80 -0.55 20.38
CA PRO A 12 -7.32 0.82 20.41
C PRO A 12 -6.02 0.97 19.60
N VAL A 13 -6.01 1.91 18.65
CA VAL A 13 -4.85 2.21 17.79
C VAL A 13 -4.23 3.54 18.17
N GLN A 14 -2.92 3.64 17.98
CA GLN A 14 -2.13 4.83 18.26
C GLN A 14 -1.34 5.26 17.02
N ARG A 15 -0.86 6.51 17.04
CA ARG A 15 0.00 7.01 15.96
C ARG A 15 1.29 6.20 15.91
N GLY A 16 1.56 5.61 14.76
CA GLY A 16 2.75 4.77 14.53
C GLY A 16 2.44 3.28 14.42
N ASP A 17 1.24 2.85 14.81
CA ASP A 17 0.82 1.46 14.64
C ASP A 17 0.70 1.10 13.15
N ILE A 18 0.99 -0.16 12.84
CA ILE A 18 0.90 -0.72 11.49
C ILE A 18 -0.39 -1.54 11.38
N LEU A 19 -1.20 -1.22 10.37
CA LEU A 19 -2.40 -1.97 10.02
C LEU A 19 -2.18 -2.77 8.74
N ALA A 20 -2.69 -4.00 8.70
CA ALA A 20 -2.68 -4.84 7.52
C ALA A 20 -4.07 -4.90 6.88
N VAL A 21 -4.18 -4.50 5.61
CA VAL A 21 -5.37 -4.73 4.79
C VAL A 21 -5.15 -6.04 4.05
N LEU A 22 -5.88 -7.07 4.45
CA LEU A 22 -5.76 -8.41 3.86
C LEU A 22 -6.48 -8.48 2.51
N SER A 23 -6.18 -9.54 1.75
CA SER A 23 -6.81 -9.83 0.46
C SER A 23 -6.63 -8.75 -0.62
N ALA A 24 -5.57 -7.95 -0.52
CA ALA A 24 -5.22 -6.89 -1.48
C ALA A 24 -4.32 -7.34 -2.66
N GLY A 25 -4.06 -8.65 -2.79
CA GLY A 25 -3.14 -9.18 -3.81
C GLY A 25 -3.71 -9.18 -5.24
N ALA A 26 -5.03 -9.18 -5.40
CA ALA A 26 -5.70 -9.07 -6.69
C ALA A 26 -6.48 -7.74 -6.74
N TYR A 27 -6.41 -7.05 -7.88
CA TYR A 27 -7.08 -5.75 -8.08
C TYR A 27 -6.76 -4.68 -7.03
N GLY A 28 -5.61 -4.78 -6.35
CA GLY A 28 -5.09 -3.74 -5.47
C GLY A 28 -4.18 -2.80 -6.25
N PHE A 29 -2.92 -3.18 -6.40
CA PHE A 29 -1.94 -2.35 -7.11
C PHE A 29 -2.34 -2.06 -8.56
N SER A 30 -2.97 -3.02 -9.25
CA SER A 30 -3.35 -2.87 -10.68
C SER A 30 -4.33 -1.73 -10.95
N ILE A 31 -5.04 -1.25 -9.93
CA ILE A 31 -5.94 -0.09 -10.03
C ILE A 31 -5.44 1.13 -9.23
N SER A 32 -4.21 1.06 -8.71
CA SER A 32 -3.58 2.18 -8.01
C SER A 32 -3.30 3.33 -8.98
N SER A 33 -3.44 4.56 -8.51
CA SER A 33 -3.17 5.78 -9.27
C SER A 33 -2.31 6.76 -8.47
N ASN A 34 -1.88 7.84 -9.11
CA ASN A 34 -1.21 8.97 -8.47
C ASN A 34 -2.17 10.04 -7.98
N TYR A 35 -3.41 9.67 -7.63
CA TYR A 35 -4.39 10.60 -7.10
C TYR A 35 -3.81 11.40 -5.92
N ASN A 36 -4.00 12.72 -5.94
CA ASN A 36 -3.37 13.68 -5.03
C ASN A 36 -1.83 13.71 -5.06
N ALA A 37 -1.22 13.48 -6.22
CA ALA A 37 0.23 13.49 -6.42
C ALA A 37 0.97 12.54 -5.46
N ARG A 38 0.36 11.40 -5.13
CA ARG A 38 0.95 10.38 -4.28
C ARG A 38 1.73 9.38 -5.12
N PRO A 39 3.03 9.17 -4.88
CA PRO A 39 3.77 8.12 -5.57
C PRO A 39 3.22 6.74 -5.17
N ARG A 40 3.14 5.83 -6.15
CA ARG A 40 2.70 4.45 -5.88
C ARG A 40 3.65 3.74 -4.92
N PRO A 41 3.14 2.86 -4.05
CA PRO A 41 3.95 2.15 -3.06
C PRO A 41 4.90 1.13 -3.72
N ALA A 42 5.92 0.71 -2.98
CA ALA A 42 6.73 -0.46 -3.34
C ALA A 42 5.91 -1.74 -3.18
N GLU A 43 6.25 -2.78 -3.94
CA GLU A 43 5.76 -4.15 -3.75
C GLU A 43 6.95 -5.04 -3.35
N LEU A 44 6.78 -5.79 -2.27
CA LEU A 44 7.77 -6.70 -1.73
C LEU A 44 7.28 -8.14 -1.89
N LEU A 45 8.14 -9.01 -2.40
CA LEU A 45 7.93 -10.45 -2.41
C LEU A 45 8.70 -11.07 -1.24
N ILE A 46 7.97 -11.79 -0.39
CA ILE A 46 8.55 -12.58 0.69
C ILE A 46 8.55 -14.04 0.24
N SER A 47 9.70 -14.69 0.28
CA SER A 47 9.85 -16.10 -0.12
C SER A 47 10.83 -16.79 0.83
N GLY A 48 10.32 -17.77 1.59
CA GLY A 48 11.08 -18.38 2.69
C GLY A 48 11.49 -17.32 3.71
N GLU A 49 12.79 -17.21 3.97
CA GLU A 49 13.38 -16.18 4.86
C GLU A 49 13.80 -14.91 4.11
N GLY A 50 13.67 -14.88 2.78
CA GLY A 50 14.09 -13.77 1.94
C GLY A 50 12.99 -12.73 1.70
N VAL A 51 13.41 -11.47 1.57
CA VAL A 51 12.55 -10.35 1.14
C VAL A 51 13.20 -9.70 -0.08
N GLN A 52 12.44 -9.52 -1.15
CA GLN A 52 12.88 -8.88 -2.38
C GLN A 52 11.94 -7.74 -2.75
N VAL A 53 12.52 -6.61 -3.17
CA VAL A 53 11.76 -5.54 -3.80
C VAL A 53 11.46 -5.97 -5.23
N VAL A 54 10.21 -6.29 -5.52
CA VAL A 54 9.77 -6.67 -6.88
C VAL A 54 9.21 -5.48 -7.65
N ARG A 55 8.87 -4.41 -6.93
CA ARG A 55 8.55 -3.11 -7.49
C ARG A 55 9.05 -2.02 -6.57
N GLU A 56 9.89 -1.14 -7.10
CA GLU A 56 10.35 0.03 -6.36
C GLU A 56 9.21 1.00 -6.09
N ARG A 57 9.32 1.74 -4.98
CA ARG A 57 8.46 2.89 -4.73
C ARG A 57 8.71 3.91 -5.84
N GLU A 58 7.62 4.47 -6.37
CA GLU A 58 7.71 5.51 -7.39
C GLU A 58 8.38 6.76 -6.81
N ALA A 59 9.30 7.35 -7.58
CA ALA A 59 9.87 8.65 -7.25
C ALA A 59 8.84 9.75 -7.47
N ILE A 60 8.92 10.85 -6.73
CA ILE A 60 7.97 11.98 -6.87
C ILE A 60 8.05 12.57 -8.27
N GLU A 61 9.26 12.63 -8.83
CA GLU A 61 9.55 13.16 -10.15
C GLU A 61 8.92 12.31 -11.26
N ALA A 62 8.79 11.00 -11.03
CA ALA A 62 8.22 10.06 -11.98
C ALA A 62 6.68 10.18 -12.11
N ILE A 63 6.01 10.93 -11.23
CA ILE A 63 4.56 11.19 -11.35
C ILE A 63 4.25 12.02 -12.61
N TRP A 64 5.22 12.81 -13.10
CA TRP A 64 5.03 13.80 -14.16
C TRP A 64 5.82 13.49 -15.44
N SER A 65 6.55 12.37 -15.47
CA SER A 65 7.38 11.94 -16.59
C SER A 65 6.58 11.25 -17.68
#